data_AF-A0AAN3VWA8-F1
#
_entry.id   AF-A0AAN3VWA8-F1
#
_cell.length_a   1.000
_cell.length_b   1.000
_cell.length_c   1.000
_cell.angle_alpha   90.00
_cell.angle_beta   90.00
_cell.angle_gamma   90.00
#
_symmetry.space_group_name_H-M   'P 1'
#
loop_
_entity.id
_entity.type
_entity.pdbx_description
1 polymer ?
#
loop_
_entity_poly.entity_id
_entity_poly.type
_entity_poly.pdbx_seq_one_letter_code
_entity_poly.pdbx_strand_id
1 'polypeptide(L)' 'MLRIKAYHNTEKRMYKVASMNWESQQITVFDKEKGLKNFQFSEVSIL' A
#
# COMPACT_ATOMS: atom_id res chain seq x y z
N MET A 1 9.01 -6.92 8.20
CA MET A 1 7.79 -6.76 7.38
C MET A 1 7.45 -5.28 7.31
N LEU A 2 7.52 -4.67 6.12
CA LEU A 2 7.32 -3.23 5.92
C LEU A 2 5.83 -2.86 6.06
N ARG A 3 5.55 -1.73 6.70
CA ARG A 3 4.20 -1.16 6.79
C ARG A 3 4.22 0.26 6.23
N ILE A 4 3.16 0.61 5.51
CA ILE A 4 3.00 1.96 4.98
C ILE A 4 1.67 2.54 5.45
N LYS A 5 1.65 3.87 5.57
CA LYS A 5 0.41 4.63 5.74
C LYS A 5 0.09 5.28 4.39
N ALA A 6 -1.08 4.96 3.85
CA ALA A 6 -1.50 5.49 2.56
C ALA A 6 -2.97 5.87 2.57
N TYR A 7 -3.35 6.80 1.69
CA TYR A 7 -4.75 7.14 1.47
C TYR A 7 -5.38 6.19 0.46
N HIS A 8 -6.56 5.68 0.77
CA HIS A 8 -7.37 4.88 -0.14
C HIS A 8 -8.81 5.36 -0.02
N ASN A 9 -9.40 5.80 -1.14
CA ASN A 9 -10.76 6.38 -1.19
C ASN A 9 -10.99 7.42 -0.08
N THR A 10 -10.13 8.44 0.00
CA THR A 10 -10.16 9.52 1.02
C THR A 10 -9.92 9.10 2.48
N GLU A 11 -9.76 7.81 2.78
CA GLU A 11 -9.43 7.33 4.13
C GLU A 11 -7.95 7.01 4.28
N LYS A 12 -7.33 7.44 5.39
CA LYS A 12 -5.97 7.00 5.76
C LYS A 12 -6.02 5.60 6.37
N ARG A 13 -5.35 4.65 5.75
CA ARG A 13 -5.24 3.27 6.26
C ARG A 13 -3.78 2.83 6.34
N MET A 14 -3.53 1.87 7.24
CA MET A 14 -2.24 1.22 7.39
C MET A 14 -2.22 -0.09 6.63
N TYR A 15 -1.20 -0.29 5.79
CA TYR A 15 -1.07 -1.46 4.94
C TYR A 15 0.20 -2.23 5.25
N LYS A 16 0.11 -3.56 5.23
CA LYS A 16 1.30 -4.44 5.23
C LYS A 16 1.74 -4.62 3.78
N VAL A 17 2.98 -4.24 3.48
CA VAL A 17 3.53 -4.34 2.13
C VAL A 17 3.97 -5.77 1.85
N ALA A 18 3.53 -6.30 0.71
CA ALA A 18 3.99 -7.57 0.16
C ALA A 18 5.19 -7.35 -0.78
N SER A 19 5.07 -6.39 -1.69
CA SER A 19 6.13 -5.98 -2.62
C SER A 19 5.91 -4.54 -3.07
N MET A 20 6.97 -3.94 -3.62
CA MET A 20 6.97 -2.56 -4.09
C MET A 20 7.79 -2.48 -5.37
N ASN A 21 7.21 -1.92 -6.42
CA ASN A 21 7.88 -1.59 -7.66
C ASN A 21 8.15 -0.08 -7.68
N TRP A 22 9.42 0.29 -7.54
CA TRP A 22 9.85 1.69 -7.50
C TRP A 22 9.85 2.37 -8.87
N GLU A 23 10.02 1.61 -9.96
CA GLU A 23 10.00 2.16 -11.33
C GLU A 23 8.59 2.62 -11.71
N SER A 24 7.57 1.82 -11.37
CA SER A 24 6.17 2.14 -11.65
C SER A 24 5.41 2.77 -10.48
N GLN A 25 6.07 2.95 -9.33
CA GLN A 25 5.48 3.43 -8.07
C GLN A 25 4.24 2.61 -7.64
N GLN A 26 4.26 1.31 -7.90
CA GLN A 26 3.19 0.40 -7.53
C GLN A 26 3.54 -0.35 -6.26
N ILE A 27 2.58 -0.48 -5.36
CA ILE A 27 2.76 -1.19 -4.09
C ILE A 27 1.70 -2.28 -3.98
N THR A 28 2.16 -3.50 -3.79
CA THR A 28 1.31 -4.64 -3.45
C THR A 28 1.18 -4.72 -1.94
N VAL A 29 -0.04 -4.76 -1.44
CA VAL A 29 -0.32 -4.83 0.00
C VAL A 29 -1.26 -5.99 0.32
N PHE A 30 -1.17 -6.46 1.56
CA PHE A 30 -2.15 -7.41 2.11
C PHE A 30 -3.34 -6.64 2.68
N ASP A 31 -4.48 -6.74 2.00
CA ASP A 31 -5.77 -6.29 2.48
C ASP A 31 -6.43 -7.41 3.30
N LYS A 32 -6.90 -7.08 4.51
CA LYS A 32 -7.48 -8.06 5.43
C LYS A 32 -8.80 -8.66 4.93
N GLU A 33 -9.56 -7.93 4.12
CA GLU A 33 -10.86 -8.36 3.63
C GLU A 33 -10.77 -9.05 2.27
N LYS A 34 -9.82 -8.62 1.43
CA LYS A 34 -9.76 -9.03 0.01
C LYS A 34 -8.46 -9.75 -0.39
N GLY A 35 -7.53 -9.97 0.54
CA GLY A 35 -6.26 -10.65 0.28
C GLY A 35 -5.20 -9.73 -0.36
N LEU A 36 -4.37 -10.25 -1.25
CA LEU A 36 -3.34 -9.46 -1.94
C LEU A 36 -3.98 -8.48 -2.94
N LYS A 37 -3.67 -7.19 -2.78
CA LYS A 37 -4.10 -6.14 -3.71
C LYS A 37 -2.93 -5.28 -4.18
N ASN A 38 -2.96 -4.93 -5.46
CA ASN A 38 -2.08 -3.92 -6.04
C ASN A 38 -2.75 -2.55 -5.95
N PHE A 39 -2.04 -1.60 -5.37
CA PHE A 39 -2.44 -0.21 -5.34
C PHE A 39 -1.34 0.66 -5.94
N GLN A 40 -1.76 1.63 -6.73
CA GLN A 40 -0.91 2.74 -7.12
C GLN A 40 -1.25 3.89 -6.18
N PHE A 41 -0.28 4.26 -5.35
CA PHE A 41 -0.48 5.31 -4.36
C PHE A 41 0.25 6.57 -4.84
N SER A 42 -0.47 7.69 -4.87
CA SER A 42 0.10 8.99 -5.24
C SER A 42 0.99 9.58 -4.14
N GLU A 43 0.73 9.22 -2.88
CA GLU A 43 1.48 9.69 -1.72
C GLU A 43 1.57 8.57 -0.67
N VAL A 44 2.81 8.23 -0.28
CA VAL A 44 3.10 7.11 0.63
C VAL A 44 4.07 7.58 1.70
N SER A 45 3.68 7.44 2.97
CA SER A 45 4.59 7.63 4.09
C SER A 45 5.03 6.27 4.63
N ILE A 46 6.34 6.02 4.61
CA ILE A 46 6.95 4.86 5.24
C ILE A 46 7.15 5.17 6.72
N LEU A 47 6.79 4.23 7.59
CA LEU A 47 6.94 4.31 9.05
C LEU A 47 8.00 3.33 9.53
#